data_AF-A0A564UMT9-F1
#
_entry.id   AF-A0A564UMT9-F1
#
_cell.length_a   1.000
_cell.length_b   1.000
_cell.length_c   1.000
_cell.angle_alpha   90.00
_cell.angle_beta   90.00
_cell.angle_gamma   90.00
#
_symmetry.space_group_name_H-M   'P 1'
#
loop_
_entity.id
_entity.type
_entity.pdbx_description
1 polymer ?
#
loop_
_entity_poly.entity_id
_entity_poly.type
_entity_poly.pdbx_seq_one_letter_code
_entity_poly.pdbx_strand_id
1 'polypeptide(L)'
;MKMAKKLLALVLTGVMAMSVLTGCGSTASRQAAGKLEGMLKEANPNATVEVGSEELANKAIEAATTDDGKFETNAKKNIKAALKEGNNDKYVWYAYFEAEGKNETDKAQAIANEILKTETNGSVTIGTNKAVNSLYVGIPGKYNIKAGDEFVLSMKEFTVTSDDGKTTTDWIMAVVTCKAVENK
;
A
#
# COMPACT_ATOMS: atom_id res chain seq x y z
N MET A 1 3.42 -43.83 -38.21
CA MET A 1 3.09 -42.41 -38.41
C MET A 1 1.62 -42.19 -38.09
N LYS A 2 1.30 -41.01 -37.53
CA LYS A 2 -0.03 -40.37 -37.46
C LYS A 2 -1.07 -41.03 -36.53
N MET A 3 -1.72 -40.34 -35.58
CA MET A 3 -1.76 -38.92 -35.19
C MET A 3 -2.15 -38.84 -33.72
N ALA A 4 -1.50 -37.94 -32.98
CA ALA A 4 -2.00 -37.44 -31.72
C ALA A 4 -3.32 -36.69 -31.96
N LYS A 5 -4.33 -36.94 -31.12
CA LYS A 5 -5.42 -36.00 -30.92
C LYS A 5 -5.73 -35.94 -29.42
N LYS A 6 -4.73 -35.50 -28.67
CA LYS A 6 -4.96 -34.92 -27.35
C LYS A 6 -5.85 -33.70 -27.58
N LEU A 7 -7.07 -33.73 -27.06
CA LEU A 7 -7.85 -32.53 -26.85
C LEU A 7 -6.98 -31.58 -26.01
N LEU A 8 -6.44 -30.54 -26.63
CA LEU A 8 -6.09 -29.34 -25.89
C LEU A 8 -7.43 -28.78 -25.40
N ALA A 9 -7.75 -29.05 -24.14
CA ALA A 9 -8.60 -28.15 -23.41
C ALA A 9 -7.92 -26.78 -23.51
N LEU A 10 -8.56 -25.91 -24.28
CA LEU A 10 -8.29 -24.49 -24.33
C LEU A 10 -8.46 -23.99 -22.89
N VAL A 11 -7.38 -24.04 -22.11
CA VAL A 11 -7.30 -23.24 -20.90
C VAL A 11 -7.35 -21.83 -21.45
N LEU A 12 -8.53 -21.25 -21.35
CA LEU A 12 -8.81 -19.85 -21.55
C LEU A 12 -7.98 -19.16 -20.47
N THR A 13 -6.68 -19.00 -20.71
CA THR A 13 -5.82 -18.10 -19.96
C THR A 13 -6.41 -16.74 -20.26
N GLY A 14 -7.38 -16.37 -19.43
CA GLY A 14 -7.92 -15.04 -19.36
C GLY A 14 -6.73 -14.16 -19.04
N VAL A 15 -6.11 -13.63 -20.09
CA VAL A 15 -5.22 -12.49 -20.00
C VAL A 15 -6.14 -11.37 -19.54
N MET A 16 -6.38 -11.29 -18.23
CA MET A 16 -6.83 -10.04 -17.66
C MET A 16 -5.67 -9.12 -17.89
N ALA A 17 -5.76 -8.36 -18.98
CA ALA A 17 -5.00 -7.16 -19.15
C ALA A 17 -5.25 -6.37 -17.86
N MET A 18 -4.28 -6.40 -16.95
CA MET A 18 -4.19 -5.41 -15.89
C MET A 18 -4.22 -4.09 -16.63
N SER A 19 -5.39 -3.47 -16.59
CA SER A 19 -5.64 -2.21 -17.25
C SER A 19 -4.88 -1.19 -16.42
N VAL A 20 -3.61 -1.00 -16.76
CA VAL A 20 -2.80 0.10 -16.27
C VAL A 20 -3.39 1.37 -16.84
N LEU A 21 -4.48 1.82 -16.20
CA LEU A 21 -5.05 3.14 -16.41
C LEU A 21 -4.04 4.15 -15.87
N THR A 22 -3.12 4.54 -16.73
CA THR A 22 -2.10 5.55 -16.48
C THR A 22 -2.74 6.91 -16.28
N GLY A 23 -2.34 7.59 -15.20
CA GLY A 23 -2.25 9.05 -15.18
C GLY A 23 -2.93 9.72 -14.00
N CYS A 24 -2.15 10.49 -13.24
CA CYS A 24 -2.59 11.55 -12.32
C CYS A 24 -3.60 11.07 -11.27
N GLY A 25 -3.10 10.62 -10.11
CA GLY A 25 -3.85 10.09 -8.96
C GLY A 25 -5.37 10.26 -9.03
N SER A 26 -6.08 9.14 -9.12
CA SER A 26 -7.54 9.09 -9.28
C SER A 26 -8.24 10.02 -8.28
N THR A 27 -9.42 10.52 -8.62
CA THR A 27 -10.22 11.36 -7.70
C THR A 27 -10.32 10.75 -6.31
N ALA A 28 -10.46 9.42 -6.24
CA ALA A 28 -10.45 8.66 -4.99
C ALA A 28 -9.13 8.79 -4.21
N SER A 29 -7.98 8.70 -4.87
CA SER A 29 -6.66 8.91 -4.24
C SER A 29 -6.51 10.33 -3.68
N ARG A 30 -6.99 11.35 -4.41
CA ARG A 30 -6.94 12.75 -3.95
C ARG A 30 -7.83 13.00 -2.75
N GLN A 31 -9.03 12.44 -2.76
CA GLN A 31 -9.97 12.53 -1.64
C GLN A 31 -9.41 11.84 -0.39
N ALA A 32 -8.87 10.62 -0.54
CA ALA A 32 -8.23 9.91 0.55
C ALA A 32 -7.01 10.67 1.11
N ALA A 33 -6.17 11.25 0.25
CA ALA A 33 -5.02 12.06 0.66
C ALA A 33 -5.43 13.28 1.49
N GLY A 34 -6.45 14.04 1.05
CA GLY A 34 -6.92 15.22 1.78
C GLY A 34 -7.47 14.89 3.18
N LYS A 35 -8.20 13.77 3.32
CA LYS A 35 -8.66 13.30 4.63
C LYS A 35 -7.51 12.76 5.49
N LEU A 36 -6.60 12.01 4.88
CA LEU A 36 -5.43 11.46 5.57
C LEU A 36 -4.54 12.57 6.13
N GLU A 37 -4.34 13.66 5.39
CA GLU A 37 -3.58 14.82 5.88
C GLU A 37 -4.18 15.38 7.17
N GLY A 38 -5.51 15.55 7.21
CA GLY A 38 -6.21 16.01 8.41
C GLY A 38 -6.01 15.09 9.61
N MET A 39 -5.98 13.77 9.39
CA MET A 39 -5.72 12.77 10.44
C MET A 39 -4.26 12.78 10.90
N LEU A 40 -3.30 12.91 9.98
CA LEU A 40 -1.87 12.95 10.33
C LEU A 40 -1.50 14.23 11.10
N LYS A 41 -2.25 15.33 10.88
CA LYS A 41 -2.10 16.59 11.62
C LYS A 41 -2.33 16.47 13.13
N GLU A 42 -3.05 15.43 13.57
CA GLU A 42 -3.20 15.13 15.00
C GLU A 42 -1.87 14.76 15.67
N ALA A 43 -1.00 14.04 14.96
CA ALA A 43 0.33 13.65 15.43
C ALA A 43 1.46 14.60 14.99
N ASN A 44 1.30 15.24 13.83
CA ASN A 44 2.27 16.17 13.28
C ASN A 44 1.53 17.35 12.62
N PRO A 45 1.41 18.52 13.28
CA PRO A 45 0.67 19.68 12.77
C PRO A 45 1.13 20.19 11.38
N ASN A 46 2.37 19.90 11.00
CA ASN A 46 2.94 20.30 9.70
C ASN A 46 2.75 19.25 8.60
N ALA A 47 2.11 18.11 8.90
CA ALA A 47 1.95 17.03 7.94
C ALA A 47 1.24 17.51 6.67
N THR A 48 1.81 17.15 5.53
CA THR A 48 1.18 17.27 4.20
C THR A 48 1.08 15.88 3.57
N VAL A 49 0.03 15.64 2.78
CA VAL A 49 -0.12 14.37 2.05
C VAL A 49 -0.30 14.65 0.57
N GLU A 50 0.71 14.30 -0.22
CA GLU A 50 0.64 14.35 -1.67
C GLU A 50 0.26 12.99 -2.25
N VAL A 51 -0.48 13.00 -3.37
CA VAL A 51 -0.73 11.77 -4.14
C VAL A 51 0.46 11.53 -5.06
N GLY A 52 1.20 10.45 -4.81
CA GLY A 52 2.34 10.02 -5.61
C GLY A 52 1.97 9.13 -6.79
N SER A 53 2.99 8.47 -7.36
CA SER A 53 2.81 7.42 -8.38
C SER A 53 2.15 6.18 -7.79
N GLU A 54 1.57 5.33 -8.64
CA GLU A 54 1.01 4.03 -8.22
C GLU A 54 2.07 2.93 -8.09
N GLU A 55 3.36 3.25 -8.29
CA GLU A 55 4.44 2.26 -8.41
C GLU A 55 4.60 1.38 -7.16
N LEU A 56 4.54 1.98 -5.97
CA LEU A 56 4.66 1.23 -4.71
C LEU A 56 3.41 0.38 -4.44
N ALA A 57 2.23 0.90 -4.74
CA ALA A 57 0.99 0.13 -4.63
C ALA A 57 0.99 -1.07 -5.60
N ASN A 58 1.40 -0.87 -6.86
CA ASN A 58 1.53 -1.96 -7.83
C ASN A 58 2.57 -2.99 -7.39
N LYS A 59 3.76 -2.55 -6.92
CA LYS A 59 4.80 -3.45 -6.38
C LYS A 59 4.27 -4.29 -5.21
N ALA A 60 3.45 -3.69 -4.33
CA ALA A 60 2.83 -4.41 -3.22
C ALA A 60 1.75 -5.39 -3.71
N ILE A 61 0.94 -5.03 -4.70
CA ILE A 61 -0.07 -5.92 -5.29
C ILE A 61 0.59 -7.12 -5.96
N GLU A 62 1.60 -6.90 -6.81
CA GLU A 62 2.36 -7.97 -7.47
C GLU A 62 2.99 -8.95 -6.45
N ALA A 63 3.45 -8.45 -5.30
CA ALA A 63 3.98 -9.29 -4.24
C ALA A 63 2.87 -10.01 -3.44
N ALA A 64 1.66 -9.47 -3.43
CA ALA A 64 0.52 -9.96 -2.66
C ALA A 64 -0.33 -10.97 -3.42
N THR A 65 -0.29 -10.99 -4.76
CA THR A 65 -1.21 -11.77 -5.58
C THR A 65 -0.50 -12.75 -6.50
N THR A 66 -1.16 -13.87 -6.78
CA THR A 66 -0.76 -14.83 -7.82
C THR A 66 -1.10 -14.28 -9.21
N ASP A 67 -0.54 -14.89 -10.26
CA ASP A 67 -0.87 -14.58 -11.66
C ASP A 67 -2.37 -14.80 -11.98
N ASP A 68 -3.03 -15.70 -11.24
CA ASP A 68 -4.48 -15.96 -11.34
C ASP A 68 -5.33 -14.92 -10.58
N GLY A 69 -4.71 -13.87 -10.04
CA GLY A 69 -5.40 -12.77 -9.36
C GLY A 69 -5.95 -13.13 -7.98
N LYS A 70 -5.39 -14.15 -7.31
CA LYS A 70 -5.74 -14.52 -5.92
C LYS A 70 -4.70 -13.95 -4.96
N PHE A 71 -5.03 -13.82 -3.68
CA PHE A 71 -3.99 -13.54 -2.69
C PHE A 71 -3.02 -14.71 -2.55
N GLU A 72 -1.73 -14.39 -2.47
CA GLU A 72 -0.68 -15.29 -2.05
C GLU A 72 -0.87 -15.72 -0.59
N THR A 73 -0.60 -16.98 -0.27
CA THR A 73 -0.63 -17.50 1.12
C THR A 73 0.25 -16.67 2.06
N ASN A 74 1.35 -16.11 1.54
CA ASN A 74 2.30 -15.29 2.29
C ASN A 74 2.22 -13.78 1.94
N ALA A 75 1.10 -13.30 1.39
CA ALA A 75 0.94 -11.93 0.88
C ALA A 75 1.52 -10.86 1.83
N LYS A 76 1.14 -10.87 3.13
CA LYS A 76 1.67 -9.90 4.11
C LYS A 76 3.20 -9.89 4.22
N LYS A 77 3.82 -11.07 4.21
CA LYS A 77 5.28 -11.21 4.30
C LYS A 77 5.94 -10.71 3.00
N ASN A 78 5.36 -11.08 1.86
CA ASN A 78 5.87 -10.70 0.54
C ASN A 78 5.77 -9.19 0.31
N ILE A 79 4.63 -8.56 0.64
CA ILE A 79 4.46 -7.09 0.59
C ILE A 79 5.55 -6.40 1.42
N LYS A 80 5.75 -6.84 2.68
CA LYS A 80 6.78 -6.26 3.55
C LYS A 80 8.18 -6.40 2.96
N ALA A 81 8.50 -7.53 2.35
CA ALA A 81 9.80 -7.73 1.69
C ALA A 81 9.95 -6.78 0.49
N ALA A 82 8.93 -6.68 -0.36
CA ALA A 82 8.95 -5.85 -1.56
C ALA A 82 9.04 -4.35 -1.25
N LEU A 83 8.33 -3.87 -0.22
CA LEU A 83 8.31 -2.45 0.16
C LEU A 83 9.54 -1.98 0.94
N LYS A 84 10.28 -2.89 1.59
CA LYS A 84 11.55 -2.56 2.25
C LYS A 84 12.64 -2.17 1.25
N GLU A 85 12.69 -2.87 0.13
CA GLU A 85 13.73 -2.70 -0.87
C GLU A 85 13.68 -1.29 -1.49
N GLY A 86 14.82 -0.59 -1.47
CA GLY A 86 14.97 0.74 -2.08
C GLY A 86 14.48 1.91 -1.22
N ASN A 87 13.91 1.65 -0.04
CA ASN A 87 13.37 2.69 0.86
C ASN A 87 14.22 2.82 2.13
N ASN A 88 15.51 3.13 1.99
CA ASN A 88 16.42 3.20 3.13
C ASN A 88 16.40 4.55 3.86
N ASP A 89 15.93 5.62 3.19
CA ASP A 89 15.87 6.99 3.75
C ASP A 89 14.44 7.46 4.06
N LYS A 90 13.45 6.57 3.91
CA LYS A 90 12.02 6.86 4.10
C LYS A 90 11.40 5.80 4.99
N TYR A 91 10.48 6.18 5.86
CA TYR A 91 9.56 5.23 6.49
C TYR A 91 8.49 4.82 5.49
N VAL A 92 8.09 3.54 5.52
CA VAL A 92 7.07 2.99 4.61
C VAL A 92 5.99 2.27 5.42
N TRP A 93 4.75 2.71 5.29
CA TRP A 93 3.56 2.05 5.84
C TRP A 93 2.68 1.56 4.69
N TYR A 94 1.86 0.54 4.94
CA TYR A 94 0.90 0.08 3.95
C TYR A 94 -0.39 -0.38 4.62
N ALA A 95 -1.49 -0.25 3.88
CA ALA A 95 -2.78 -0.81 4.21
C ALA A 95 -3.34 -1.50 2.96
N TYR A 96 -4.05 -2.61 3.15
CA TYR A 96 -4.88 -3.17 2.10
C TYR A 96 -6.20 -3.66 2.68
N PHE A 97 -7.29 -3.30 2.02
CA PHE A 97 -8.64 -3.49 2.53
C PHE A 97 -9.66 -3.52 1.39
N GLU A 98 -10.79 -4.21 1.61
CA GLU A 98 -11.89 -4.23 0.65
C GLU A 98 -12.41 -2.82 0.37
N ALA A 99 -12.67 -2.51 -0.91
CA ALA A 99 -13.10 -1.21 -1.36
C ALA A 99 -14.61 -0.98 -1.15
N GLU A 100 -15.40 -2.05 -1.14
CA GLU A 100 -16.86 -2.00 -1.08
C GLU A 100 -17.35 -1.27 0.18
N GLY A 101 -18.32 -0.38 0.01
CA GLY A 101 -18.96 0.35 1.09
C GLY A 101 -18.10 1.41 1.78
N LYS A 102 -16.83 1.62 1.38
CA LYS A 102 -15.94 2.60 2.00
C LYS A 102 -15.99 3.96 1.31
N ASN A 103 -16.34 5.00 2.08
CA ASN A 103 -16.22 6.38 1.63
C ASN A 103 -14.76 6.91 1.76
N GLU A 104 -14.51 8.13 1.31
CA GLU A 104 -13.18 8.77 1.37
C GLU A 104 -12.57 8.82 2.78
N THR A 105 -13.39 9.03 3.81
CA THR A 105 -12.96 9.07 5.21
C THR A 105 -12.60 7.68 5.71
N ASP A 106 -13.39 6.66 5.36
CA ASP A 106 -13.12 5.26 5.75
C ASP A 106 -11.80 4.77 5.15
N LYS A 107 -11.56 5.11 3.87
CA LYS A 107 -10.30 4.80 3.17
C LYS A 107 -9.11 5.47 3.86
N ALA A 108 -9.21 6.77 4.15
CA ALA A 108 -8.17 7.50 4.87
C ALA A 108 -7.92 6.97 6.28
N GLN A 109 -8.97 6.61 7.02
CA GLN A 109 -8.87 6.06 8.37
C GLN A 109 -8.14 4.71 8.37
N ALA A 110 -8.44 3.84 7.40
CA ALA A 110 -7.74 2.57 7.27
C ALA A 110 -6.23 2.76 7.07
N ILE A 111 -5.82 3.77 6.30
CA ILE A 111 -4.42 4.14 6.10
C ILE A 111 -3.82 4.76 7.37
N ALA A 112 -4.53 5.71 7.98
CA ALA A 112 -4.10 6.39 9.20
C ALA A 112 -3.87 5.40 10.36
N ASN A 113 -4.70 4.36 10.46
CA ASN A 113 -4.55 3.31 11.46
C ASN A 113 -3.22 2.55 11.34
N GLU A 114 -2.62 2.49 10.16
CA GLU A 114 -1.31 1.84 9.96
C GLU A 114 -0.14 2.79 10.26
N ILE A 115 -0.37 4.11 10.24
CA ILE A 115 0.66 5.14 10.46
C ILE A 115 0.65 5.63 11.90
N LEU A 116 -0.53 5.97 12.43
CA LEU A 116 -0.69 6.58 13.75
C LEU A 116 -0.56 5.53 14.86
N LYS A 117 -0.05 6.01 15.99
CA LYS A 117 0.05 5.26 17.23
C LYS A 117 -0.50 6.10 18.37
N THR A 118 -1.42 5.55 19.14
CA THR A 118 -1.85 6.13 20.40
C THR A 118 -0.97 5.58 21.52
N GLU A 119 -0.32 6.47 22.26
CA GLU A 119 0.49 6.13 23.43
C GLU A 119 -0.39 5.89 24.65
N THR A 120 0.16 5.25 25.69
CA THR A 120 -0.58 4.94 26.93
C THR A 120 -1.15 6.19 27.63
N ASN A 121 -0.54 7.35 27.42
CA ASN A 121 -1.00 8.63 27.96
C ASN A 121 -2.08 9.30 27.09
N GLY A 122 -2.57 8.63 26.04
CA GLY A 122 -3.58 9.14 25.11
C GLY A 122 -3.04 10.04 24.00
N SER A 123 -1.74 10.39 24.00
CA SER A 123 -1.16 11.17 22.91
C SER A 123 -1.07 10.36 21.61
N VAL A 124 -1.28 11.02 20.47
CA VAL A 124 -1.17 10.41 19.14
C VAL A 124 0.16 10.83 18.51
N THR A 125 0.91 9.84 18.02
CA THR A 125 2.23 10.03 17.39
C THR A 125 2.29 9.32 16.04
N ILE A 126 3.29 9.69 15.22
CA ILE A 126 3.63 8.90 14.04
C ILE A 126 4.33 7.62 14.49
N GLY A 127 3.68 6.47 14.29
CA GLY A 127 4.17 5.15 14.63
C GLY A 127 5.26 4.66 13.68
N THR A 128 6.47 5.20 13.78
CA THR A 128 7.63 4.78 12.98
C THR A 128 7.98 3.30 13.18
N ASN A 129 7.64 2.71 14.33
CA ASN A 129 7.77 1.28 14.59
C ASN A 129 6.80 0.41 13.77
N LYS A 130 5.69 0.97 13.28
CA LYS A 130 4.71 0.30 12.43
C LYS A 130 5.17 0.23 10.98
N ALA A 131 6.13 1.07 10.59
CA ALA A 131 6.70 1.03 9.24
C ALA A 131 7.33 -0.32 8.94
N VAL A 132 7.15 -0.83 7.72
CA VAL A 132 7.64 -2.16 7.33
C VAL A 132 9.16 -2.27 7.41
N ASN A 133 9.85 -1.14 7.26
CA ASN A 133 11.30 -0.99 7.24
C ASN A 133 11.86 -0.25 8.46
N SER A 134 11.11 -0.22 9.57
CA SER A 134 11.47 0.55 10.79
C SER A 134 12.88 0.30 11.33
N LEU A 135 13.42 -0.91 11.14
CA LEU A 135 14.78 -1.29 11.57
C LEU A 135 15.88 -0.99 10.54
N TYR A 136 15.51 -0.60 9.32
CA TYR A 136 16.43 -0.43 8.18
C TYR A 136 16.50 1.01 7.67
N VAL A 137 15.50 1.82 8.01
CA VAL A 137 15.51 3.24 7.71
C VAL A 137 16.62 3.94 8.48
N GLY A 138 17.39 4.78 7.79
CA GLY A 138 18.54 5.45 8.37
C GLY A 138 18.96 6.68 7.57
N ILE A 139 19.63 7.59 8.25
CA ILE A 139 20.31 8.73 7.62
C ILE A 139 21.78 8.62 7.99
N PRO A 140 22.72 8.61 7.03
CA PRO A 140 24.15 8.49 7.34
C PRO A 140 24.61 9.51 8.38
N GLY A 141 25.24 9.03 9.44
CA GLY A 141 25.75 9.87 10.54
C GLY A 141 24.69 10.40 11.52
N LYS A 142 23.44 9.94 11.45
CA LYS A 142 22.35 10.34 12.36
C LYS A 142 21.74 9.12 13.04
N TYR A 143 21.61 9.19 14.37
CA TYR A 143 21.11 8.07 15.18
C TYR A 143 19.71 8.31 15.76
N ASN A 144 19.32 9.58 15.92
CA ASN A 144 17.99 9.96 16.39
C ASN A 144 17.20 10.52 15.19
N ILE A 145 16.33 9.70 14.62
CA ILE A 145 15.54 10.04 13.43
C ILE A 145 14.05 9.86 13.68
N LYS A 146 13.24 10.60 12.93
CA LYS A 146 11.78 10.55 12.93
C LYS A 146 11.23 10.67 11.50
N ALA A 147 9.95 10.41 11.31
CA ALA A 147 9.27 10.79 10.08
C ALA A 147 9.25 12.33 9.94
N GLY A 148 9.49 12.83 8.74
CA GLY A 148 9.33 14.24 8.40
C GLY A 148 7.87 14.67 8.26
N ASP A 149 7.68 15.78 7.55
CA ASP A 149 6.36 16.42 7.41
C ASP A 149 5.67 16.04 6.09
N GLU A 150 6.43 15.71 5.04
CA GLU A 150 5.91 15.45 3.70
C GLU A 150 5.65 13.95 3.48
N PHE A 151 4.37 13.57 3.46
CA PHE A 151 3.93 12.21 3.19
C PHE A 151 3.50 12.07 1.73
N VAL A 152 3.82 10.93 1.13
CA VAL A 152 3.43 10.59 -0.25
C VAL A 152 2.59 9.32 -0.24
N LEU A 153 1.35 9.43 -0.72
CA LEU A 153 0.40 8.33 -0.86
C LEU A 153 0.46 7.73 -2.27
N SER A 154 0.86 6.46 -2.35
CA SER A 154 0.67 5.60 -3.51
C SER A 154 -0.55 4.73 -3.27
N MET A 155 -1.57 4.78 -4.12
CA MET A 155 -2.81 4.02 -3.91
C MET A 155 -3.33 3.44 -5.22
N LYS A 156 -3.78 2.19 -5.18
CA LYS A 156 -4.33 1.47 -6.33
C LYS A 156 -5.51 0.58 -5.91
N GLU A 157 -6.57 0.60 -6.71
CA GLU A 157 -7.65 -0.39 -6.65
C GLU A 157 -7.28 -1.62 -7.48
N PHE A 158 -7.53 -2.81 -6.94
CA PHE A 158 -7.26 -4.09 -7.60
C PHE A 158 -8.32 -5.11 -7.22
N THR A 159 -8.55 -6.09 -8.08
CA THR A 159 -9.58 -7.11 -7.87
C THR A 159 -8.92 -8.43 -7.49
N VAL A 160 -9.45 -9.08 -6.46
CA VAL A 160 -8.99 -10.40 -6.01
C VAL A 160 -10.08 -11.43 -6.26
N THR A 161 -9.69 -12.55 -6.87
CA THR A 161 -10.57 -13.70 -7.09
C THR A 161 -10.53 -14.65 -5.89
N SER A 162 -11.68 -15.19 -5.51
CA SER A 162 -11.80 -16.21 -4.48
C SER A 162 -11.07 -17.50 -4.83
N ASP A 163 -10.77 -18.34 -3.83
CA ASP A 163 -10.11 -19.62 -4.04
C ASP A 163 -10.87 -20.55 -4.98
N ASP A 164 -12.21 -20.50 -4.96
CA ASP A 164 -13.07 -21.28 -5.85
C ASP A 164 -13.23 -20.69 -7.25
N GLY A 165 -12.65 -19.51 -7.51
CA GLY A 165 -12.64 -18.87 -8.83
C GLY A 165 -13.97 -18.22 -9.24
N LYS A 166 -14.95 -18.12 -8.33
CA LYS A 166 -16.33 -17.74 -8.69
C LYS A 166 -16.68 -16.30 -8.36
N THR A 167 -16.04 -15.72 -7.36
CA THR A 167 -16.35 -14.37 -6.90
C THR A 167 -15.11 -13.51 -6.93
N THR A 168 -15.30 -12.25 -7.24
CA THR A 168 -14.26 -11.23 -7.22
C THR A 168 -14.63 -10.18 -6.20
N THR A 169 -13.63 -9.71 -5.46
CA THR A 169 -13.77 -8.62 -4.49
C THR A 169 -12.80 -7.53 -4.89
N ASP A 170 -13.25 -6.28 -4.88
CA ASP A 170 -12.38 -5.14 -5.11
C ASP A 170 -11.71 -4.72 -3.81
N TRP A 171 -10.40 -4.51 -3.89
CA TRP A 171 -9.52 -4.13 -2.80
C TRP A 171 -8.78 -2.85 -3.15
N ILE A 172 -8.32 -2.16 -2.12
CA ILE A 172 -7.40 -1.04 -2.23
C ILE A 172 -6.08 -1.47 -1.62
N MET A 173 -4.98 -1.19 -2.32
CA MET A 173 -3.63 -1.17 -1.78
C MET A 173 -3.21 0.28 -1.63
N ALA A 174 -2.83 0.68 -0.43
CA ALA A 174 -2.29 1.99 -0.13
C ALA A 174 -0.91 1.85 0.51
N VAL A 175 0.08 2.56 -0.01
CA VAL A 175 1.43 2.63 0.52
C VAL A 175 1.75 4.09 0.78
N VAL A 176 2.11 4.42 2.01
CA VAL A 176 2.50 5.77 2.40
C VAL A 176 3.98 5.79 2.72
N THR A 177 4.68 6.79 2.19
CA THR A 177 6.08 7.03 2.51
C THR A 177 6.28 8.41 3.10
N CYS A 178 7.25 8.53 4.00
CA CYS A 178 7.69 9.83 4.53
C CYS A 178 9.19 9.79 4.76
N LYS A 179 9.91 10.81 4.29
CA LYS A 179 11.37 10.88 4.43
C LYS A 179 11.75 10.93 5.91
N ALA A 180 12.79 10.18 6.28
CA ALA A 180 13.36 10.30 7.61
C ALA A 180 14.08 11.65 7.74
N VAL A 181 13.93 12.28 8.91
CA VAL A 181 14.64 13.51 9.28
C VAL A 181 15.32 13.34 10.63
N GLU A 182 16.38 14.11 10.87
CA GLU A 182 16.99 14.18 12.19
C GLU A 182 16.00 14.75 13.22
N ASN A 183 15.86 14.05 14.33
CA ASN A 183 15.09 14.51 15.48
C ASN A 183 16.00 15.41 16.33
N LYS A 184 15.91 16.72 16.10
CA LYS A 184 16.67 17.76 16.79
C LYS A 184 16.13 18.03 18.20
#